data_AF-A0A6P5RRH4-F1
#
_entry.id   AF-A0A6P5RRH4-F1
#
_cell.length_a   1.000
_cell.length_b   1.000
_cell.length_c   1.000
_cell.angle_alpha   90.00
_cell.angle_beta   90.00
_cell.angle_gamma   90.00
#
_symmetry.space_group_name_H-M   'P 1'
#
loop_
_entity.id
_entity.type
_entity.pdbx_description
1 polymer ?
#
loop_
_entity_poly.entity_id
_entity_poly.type
_entity_poly.pdbx_seq_one_letter_code
_entity_poly.pdbx_strand_id
1 'polypeptide(L)'
;ETREKDVAFKVLYCGICHSDLHMVKNEWGITTYPLVPGHEIVGVVTEVGSRVQKYKVGDKVGVGCLVGSCQSCDKCADNLENYCPRLILTYGAKYHDGTTTYGGYSDIMVADEHFVIRIPDNLPLEGAAPLLCAGITTYSPLRYYGLDKPGMHVGVVGLGGLGHVAVKFAKAMGVRVTVISTSPSKKEEAIKRLKADSFLVSREQDQMLAAWGTMDGIIDTVSAVHPILPLIRLLKTNGKLVVLGAPEKPHELPVFPLLMGKAHING
;
A
#
# COMPACT_ATOMS: atom_id res chain seq x y z
N GLU A 1 7.46 -7.29 28.52
CA GLU A 1 6.29 -7.08 29.37
C GLU A 1 5.30 -6.19 28.62
N THR A 2 4.02 -6.51 28.68
CA THR A 2 2.94 -5.77 28.01
C THR A 2 2.59 -4.54 28.85
N ARG A 3 2.78 -3.32 28.32
CA ARG A 3 2.47 -2.08 29.05
C ARG A 3 0.95 -1.85 29.12
N GLU A 4 0.53 -0.84 29.88
CA GLU A 4 -0.89 -0.56 30.16
C GLU A 4 -1.79 -0.47 28.92
N LYS A 5 -1.28 0.00 27.76
CA LYS A 5 -2.03 0.13 26.50
C LYS A 5 -1.57 -0.84 25.41
N ASP A 6 -0.65 -1.72 25.72
CA ASP A 6 -0.11 -2.65 24.73
C ASP A 6 -1.03 -3.86 24.56
N VAL A 7 -1.01 -4.41 23.36
CA VAL A 7 -1.61 -5.69 23.01
C VAL A 7 -0.49 -6.61 22.57
N ALA A 8 -0.31 -7.73 23.27
CA ALA A 8 0.58 -8.79 22.85
C ALA A 8 -0.22 -9.89 22.15
N PHE A 9 0.31 -10.38 21.03
CA PHE A 9 -0.33 -11.42 20.26
C PHE A 9 0.68 -12.40 19.66
N LYS A 10 0.24 -13.65 19.54
CA LYS A 10 0.98 -14.68 18.82
C LYS A 10 0.85 -14.41 17.32
N VAL A 11 1.98 -14.27 16.64
CA VAL A 11 2.00 -14.12 15.18
C VAL A 11 1.62 -15.45 14.53
N LEU A 12 0.69 -15.40 13.59
CA LEU A 12 0.26 -16.57 12.81
C LEU A 12 0.71 -16.45 11.35
N TYR A 13 0.60 -15.25 10.79
CA TYR A 13 0.99 -14.96 9.41
C TYR A 13 1.73 -13.63 9.37
N CYS A 14 2.76 -13.57 8.53
CA CYS A 14 3.37 -12.31 8.13
C CYS A 14 3.57 -12.33 6.61
N GLY A 15 3.00 -11.34 5.92
CA GLY A 15 3.21 -11.18 4.50
C GLY A 15 4.63 -10.73 4.16
N ILE A 16 5.04 -10.96 2.91
CA ILE A 16 6.34 -10.54 2.39
C ILE A 16 6.12 -9.41 1.38
N CYS A 17 6.61 -8.23 1.73
CA CYS A 17 6.53 -7.03 0.92
C CYS A 17 7.89 -6.69 0.29
N HIS A 18 7.88 -5.98 -0.84
CA HIS A 18 9.14 -5.52 -1.45
C HIS A 18 9.93 -4.59 -0.52
N SER A 19 9.26 -3.85 0.37
CA SER A 19 9.93 -3.02 1.37
C SER A 19 10.75 -3.85 2.37
N ASP A 20 10.38 -5.11 2.64
CA ASP A 20 11.21 -6.01 3.45
C ASP A 20 12.54 -6.30 2.73
N LEU A 21 12.48 -6.56 1.42
CA LEU A 21 13.66 -6.80 0.58
C LEU A 21 14.55 -5.56 0.46
N HIS A 22 13.97 -4.39 0.18
CA HIS A 22 14.70 -3.11 0.08
C HIS A 22 15.47 -2.81 1.38
N MET A 23 14.84 -3.04 2.54
CA MET A 23 15.46 -2.80 3.84
C MET A 23 16.52 -3.85 4.16
N VAL A 24 16.28 -5.15 3.95
CA VAL A 24 17.30 -6.18 4.20
C VAL A 24 18.56 -5.98 3.36
N LYS A 25 18.42 -5.47 2.12
CA LYS A 25 19.55 -5.15 1.24
C LYS A 25 20.11 -3.74 1.40
N ASN A 26 19.50 -2.93 2.25
CA ASN A 26 19.83 -1.52 2.43
C ASN A 26 19.83 -0.71 1.11
N GLU A 27 18.92 -1.01 0.18
CA GLU A 27 18.83 -0.34 -1.13
C GLU A 27 18.47 1.16 -0.99
N TRP A 28 17.85 1.55 0.13
CA TRP A 28 17.57 2.96 0.47
C TRP A 28 18.64 3.63 1.35
N GLY A 29 19.70 2.90 1.77
CA GLY A 29 20.80 3.45 2.56
C GLY A 29 20.48 3.84 4.01
N ILE A 30 19.29 3.50 4.52
CA ILE A 30 18.79 3.90 5.85
C ILE A 30 18.69 2.75 6.87
N THR A 31 19.15 1.55 6.52
CA THR A 31 18.96 0.35 7.35
C THR A 31 19.95 0.30 8.51
N THR A 32 19.43 -0.02 9.71
CA THR A 32 20.23 -0.37 10.87
C THR A 32 20.12 -1.86 11.15
N TYR A 33 21.26 -2.54 11.32
CA TYR A 33 21.31 -3.98 11.67
C TYR A 33 21.62 -4.19 13.16
N PRO A 34 21.16 -5.29 13.79
CA PRO A 34 20.33 -6.35 13.21
C PRO A 34 18.92 -5.87 12.84
N LEU A 35 18.32 -6.50 11.83
CA LEU A 35 17.00 -6.17 11.30
C LEU A 35 16.14 -7.43 11.27
N VAL A 36 14.92 -7.34 11.79
CA VAL A 36 13.89 -8.37 11.64
C VAL A 36 12.74 -7.72 10.85
N PRO A 37 12.56 -8.06 9.56
CA PRO A 37 11.50 -7.47 8.73
C PRO A 37 10.09 -8.02 9.06
N GLY A 38 9.12 -7.64 8.22
CA GLY A 38 7.73 -8.05 8.31
C GLY A 38 6.85 -6.96 8.91
N HIS A 39 5.96 -6.39 8.10
CA HIS A 39 5.00 -5.35 8.51
C HIS A 39 3.57 -5.63 7.99
N GLU A 40 3.31 -6.87 7.61
CA GLU A 40 2.00 -7.38 7.18
C GLU A 40 1.56 -8.47 8.16
N ILE A 41 1.41 -8.10 9.45
CA ILE A 41 1.40 -9.05 10.58
C ILE A 41 -0.04 -9.37 10.97
N VAL A 42 -0.38 -10.65 11.09
CA VAL A 42 -1.69 -11.12 11.58
C VAL A 42 -1.49 -12.20 12.64
N GLY A 43 -2.30 -12.14 13.70
CA GLY A 43 -2.21 -13.08 14.79
C GLY A 43 -3.43 -13.07 15.72
N VAL A 44 -3.24 -13.67 16.89
CA VAL A 44 -4.29 -13.82 17.92
C VAL A 44 -3.78 -13.28 19.24
N VAL A 45 -4.56 -12.38 19.86
CA VAL A 45 -4.21 -11.73 21.12
C VAL A 45 -4.01 -12.76 22.23
N THR A 46 -2.88 -12.67 22.92
CA THR A 46 -2.49 -13.53 24.03
C THR A 46 -2.50 -12.79 25.37
N GLU A 47 -2.27 -11.47 25.35
CA GLU A 47 -2.27 -10.62 26.55
C GLU A 47 -2.66 -9.18 26.16
N VAL A 48 -3.33 -8.48 27.07
CA VAL A 48 -3.67 -7.06 26.92
C VAL A 48 -3.28 -6.30 28.18
N GLY A 49 -2.80 -5.07 27.98
CA GLY A 49 -2.53 -4.13 29.06
C GLY A 49 -3.79 -3.76 29.85
N SER A 50 -3.60 -3.32 31.09
CA SER A 50 -4.68 -3.00 32.03
C SER A 50 -5.62 -1.87 31.59
N ARG A 51 -5.22 -1.05 30.61
CA ARG A 51 -6.00 0.07 30.07
C ARG A 51 -6.45 -0.14 28.62
N VAL A 52 -6.18 -1.30 28.03
CA VAL A 52 -6.68 -1.64 26.69
C VAL A 52 -8.21 -1.76 26.71
N GLN A 53 -8.87 -1.13 25.75
CA GLN A 53 -10.34 -1.16 25.65
C GLN A 53 -10.84 -1.81 24.36
N LYS A 54 -10.05 -1.75 23.29
CA LYS A 54 -10.46 -2.20 21.95
C LYS A 54 -10.37 -3.71 21.73
N TYR A 55 -9.59 -4.42 22.56
CA TYR A 55 -9.19 -5.81 22.34
C TYR A 55 -9.25 -6.66 23.60
N LYS A 56 -9.43 -7.97 23.41
CA LYS A 56 -9.34 -9.00 24.45
C LYS A 56 -8.59 -10.22 23.93
N VAL A 57 -8.12 -11.05 24.85
CA VAL A 57 -7.48 -12.34 24.55
C VAL A 57 -8.39 -13.18 23.64
N GLY A 58 -7.80 -13.78 22.61
CA GLY A 58 -8.50 -14.55 21.57
C GLY A 58 -8.98 -13.74 20.36
N ASP A 59 -8.94 -12.41 20.40
CA ASP A 59 -9.26 -11.60 19.22
C ASP A 59 -8.24 -11.81 18.10
N LYS A 60 -8.72 -11.82 16.85
CA LYS A 60 -7.88 -11.81 15.64
C LYS A 60 -7.48 -10.38 15.33
N VAL A 61 -6.18 -10.12 15.28
CA VAL A 61 -5.63 -8.78 15.11
C VAL A 61 -4.52 -8.76 14.08
N GLY A 62 -4.20 -7.56 13.59
CA GLY A 62 -3.04 -7.33 12.76
C GLY A 62 -2.35 -6.00 13.05
N VAL A 63 -1.12 -5.89 12.57
CA VAL A 63 -0.27 -4.70 12.66
C VAL A 63 0.30 -4.43 11.27
N GLY A 64 0.17 -3.19 10.82
CA GLY A 64 0.66 -2.72 9.52
C GLY A 64 2.08 -2.16 9.58
N CYS A 65 2.35 -1.12 8.79
CA CYS A 65 3.67 -0.48 8.67
C CYS A 65 4.08 0.41 9.85
N LEU A 66 3.17 0.73 10.76
CA LEU A 66 3.40 1.66 11.86
C LEU A 66 3.07 1.01 13.20
N VAL A 67 3.86 1.34 14.21
CA VAL A 67 3.64 0.97 15.62
C VAL A 67 3.62 2.18 16.56
N GLY A 68 3.80 3.39 16.02
CA GLY A 68 3.85 4.61 16.81
C GLY A 68 3.72 5.89 16.00
N SER A 69 3.33 6.97 16.67
CA SER A 69 3.32 8.35 16.17
C SER A 69 3.38 9.31 17.36
N CYS A 70 3.35 10.63 17.12
CA CYS A 70 3.37 11.59 18.22
C CYS A 70 2.03 11.79 18.94
N GLN A 71 0.92 11.36 18.34
CA GLN A 71 -0.44 11.47 18.88
C GLN A 71 -0.88 12.90 19.27
N SER A 72 -0.21 13.94 18.76
CA SER A 72 -0.40 15.33 19.21
C SER A 72 -0.25 16.39 18.12
N CYS A 73 0.07 16.01 16.88
CA CYS A 73 0.07 16.94 15.75
C CYS A 73 -1.24 16.85 14.96
N ASP A 74 -1.49 17.84 14.10
CA ASP A 74 -2.68 17.91 13.24
C ASP A 74 -2.89 16.63 12.43
N LYS A 75 -1.82 16.01 11.92
CA LYS A 75 -1.93 14.75 11.16
C LYS A 75 -2.43 13.60 12.03
N CYS A 76 -1.99 13.52 13.29
CA CYS A 76 -2.52 12.50 14.19
C CYS A 76 -3.97 12.81 14.58
N ALA A 77 -4.32 14.08 14.78
CA ALA A 77 -5.69 14.50 15.06
C ALA A 77 -6.65 14.19 13.90
N ASP A 78 -6.16 14.23 12.66
CA ASP A 78 -6.92 13.95 11.44
C ASP A 78 -6.94 12.45 11.06
N ASN A 79 -6.44 11.53 11.91
CA ASN A 79 -6.28 10.09 11.61
C ASN A 79 -5.39 9.81 10.39
N LEU A 80 -4.31 10.59 10.30
CA LEU A 80 -3.29 10.59 9.25
C LEU A 80 -1.90 10.37 9.86
N GLU A 81 -1.79 9.46 10.82
CA GLU A 81 -0.56 9.15 11.56
C GLU A 81 0.58 8.69 10.64
N ASN A 82 0.24 8.15 9.46
CA ASN A 82 1.20 7.82 8.40
C ASN A 82 1.88 9.04 7.77
N TYR A 83 1.35 10.23 8.00
CA TYR A 83 1.98 11.50 7.64
C TYR A 83 2.54 12.25 8.86
N CYS A 84 2.58 11.60 10.03
CA CYS A 84 3.19 12.17 11.22
C CYS A 84 4.71 12.31 11.04
N PRO A 85 5.31 13.47 11.34
CA PRO A 85 6.78 13.64 11.26
C PRO A 85 7.54 12.83 12.31
N ARG A 86 6.85 12.25 13.29
CA ARG A 86 7.40 11.37 14.33
C ARG A 86 6.73 9.98 14.29
N LEU A 87 6.35 9.51 13.11
CA LEU A 87 5.90 8.13 12.92
C LEU A 87 7.00 7.14 13.33
N ILE A 88 6.61 5.95 13.79
CA ILE A 88 7.52 4.87 14.14
C ILE A 88 7.15 3.65 13.30
N LEU A 89 8.10 3.20 12.48
CA LEU A 89 7.94 2.03 11.63
C LEU A 89 7.95 0.74 12.46
N THR A 90 7.20 -0.25 11.99
CA THR A 90 7.09 -1.58 12.61
C THR A 90 8.42 -2.30 12.79
N TYR A 91 9.40 -2.03 11.92
CA TYR A 91 10.76 -2.52 12.11
C TYR A 91 11.82 -1.50 11.67
N GLY A 92 13.02 -1.65 12.21
CA GLY A 92 14.19 -0.84 11.82
C GLY A 92 14.16 0.61 12.30
N ALA A 93 13.17 0.98 13.12
CA ALA A 93 13.06 2.29 13.75
C ALA A 93 13.42 2.22 15.24
N LYS A 94 13.42 3.38 15.92
CA LYS A 94 13.50 3.46 17.39
C LYS A 94 12.12 3.65 17.97
N TYR A 95 11.76 2.79 18.92
CA TYR A 95 10.53 2.95 19.69
C TYR A 95 10.69 4.05 20.75
N HIS A 96 9.60 4.40 21.45
CA HIS A 96 9.60 5.47 22.45
C HIS A 96 10.57 5.24 23.62
N ASP A 97 10.96 4.01 23.90
CA ASP A 97 11.93 3.63 24.93
C ASP A 97 13.39 3.54 24.41
N GLY A 98 13.62 3.90 23.15
CA GLY A 98 14.94 3.87 22.50
C GLY A 98 15.38 2.49 21.99
N THR A 99 14.58 1.44 22.19
CA THR A 99 14.84 0.12 21.62
C THR A 99 14.56 0.09 20.12
N THR A 100 15.20 -0.84 19.40
CA THR A 100 14.93 -1.04 17.98
C THR A 100 13.61 -1.79 17.79
N THR A 101 12.77 -1.34 16.86
CA THR A 101 11.57 -2.08 16.48
C THR A 101 11.92 -3.29 15.60
N TYR A 102 11.32 -4.44 15.90
CA TYR A 102 11.48 -5.70 15.16
C TYR A 102 10.12 -6.15 14.64
N GLY A 103 10.10 -6.62 13.39
CA GLY A 103 8.87 -6.91 12.66
C GLY A 103 8.31 -8.31 12.91
N GLY A 104 7.32 -8.66 12.09
CA GLY A 104 6.51 -9.87 12.22
C GLY A 104 7.16 -11.16 11.73
N TYR A 105 8.42 -11.16 11.28
CA TYR A 105 9.18 -12.40 11.05
C TYR A 105 9.69 -12.96 12.40
N SER A 106 8.76 -13.11 13.33
CA SER A 106 8.92 -13.43 14.74
C SER A 106 7.70 -14.23 15.22
N ASP A 107 7.79 -14.82 16.41
CA ASP A 107 6.72 -15.64 17.01
C ASP A 107 5.69 -14.81 17.78
N ILE A 108 6.11 -13.68 18.35
CA ILE A 108 5.30 -12.80 19.20
C ILE A 108 5.50 -11.34 18.77
N MET A 109 4.41 -10.58 18.79
CA MET A 109 4.41 -9.15 18.56
C MET A 109 3.71 -8.43 19.71
N VAL A 110 4.22 -7.25 20.08
CA VAL A 110 3.61 -6.34 21.06
C VAL A 110 3.49 -4.96 20.42
N ALA A 111 2.30 -4.37 20.44
CA ALA A 111 2.05 -3.03 19.89
C ALA A 111 1.00 -2.29 20.69
N ASP A 112 1.06 -0.96 20.70
CA ASP A 112 0.03 -0.10 21.32
C ASP A 112 -1.33 -0.31 20.62
N GLU A 113 -2.42 -0.37 21.40
CA GLU A 113 -3.77 -0.67 20.89
C GLU A 113 -4.24 0.29 19.77
N HIS A 114 -3.65 1.47 19.64
CA HIS A 114 -3.96 2.42 18.57
C HIS A 114 -3.50 1.93 17.19
N PHE A 115 -2.39 1.18 17.13
CA PHE A 115 -1.78 0.69 15.90
C PHE A 115 -2.12 -0.77 15.58
N VAL A 116 -2.89 -1.41 16.47
CA VAL A 116 -3.46 -2.74 16.25
C VAL A 116 -4.79 -2.59 15.53
N ILE A 117 -5.05 -3.48 14.57
CA ILE A 117 -6.26 -3.50 13.74
C ILE A 117 -7.00 -4.81 13.98
N ARG A 118 -8.33 -4.76 14.17
CA ARG A 118 -9.17 -5.96 14.24
C ARG A 118 -9.32 -6.60 12.87
N ILE A 119 -9.08 -7.91 12.76
CA ILE A 119 -9.31 -8.67 11.53
C ILE A 119 -10.74 -9.22 11.54
N PRO A 120 -11.56 -8.94 10.50
CA PRO A 120 -12.93 -9.45 10.42
C PRO A 120 -12.98 -10.99 10.43
N ASP A 121 -13.96 -11.57 11.12
CA ASP A 121 -14.08 -13.03 11.25
C ASP A 121 -14.32 -13.76 9.93
N ASN A 122 -14.90 -13.08 8.95
CA ASN A 122 -15.19 -13.60 7.62
C ASN A 122 -14.02 -13.47 6.63
N LEU A 123 -12.87 -12.94 7.07
CA LEU A 123 -11.68 -12.79 6.23
C LEU A 123 -10.62 -13.84 6.63
N PRO A 124 -10.17 -14.71 5.71
CA PRO A 124 -9.06 -15.62 5.97
C PRO A 124 -7.81 -14.86 6.43
N LEU A 125 -7.16 -15.33 7.50
CA LEU A 125 -6.09 -14.60 8.17
C LEU A 125 -4.86 -14.41 7.27
N GLU A 126 -4.51 -15.43 6.51
CA GLU A 126 -3.43 -15.39 5.51
C GLU A 126 -3.73 -14.41 4.37
N GLY A 127 -5.00 -14.25 4.02
CA GLY A 127 -5.46 -13.29 3.01
C GLY A 127 -5.54 -11.86 3.55
N ALA A 128 -5.66 -11.69 4.87
CA ALA A 128 -5.71 -10.39 5.52
C ALA A 128 -4.33 -9.72 5.63
N ALA A 129 -3.27 -10.51 5.82
CA ALA A 129 -1.92 -10.00 6.03
C ALA A 129 -1.46 -9.01 4.93
N PRO A 130 -1.53 -9.34 3.62
CA PRO A 130 -1.14 -8.39 2.57
C PRO A 130 -2.00 -7.12 2.49
N LEU A 131 -3.20 -7.12 3.08
CA LEU A 131 -4.05 -5.93 3.08
C LEU A 131 -3.53 -4.83 4.01
N LEU A 132 -2.70 -5.19 5.00
CA LEU A 132 -2.15 -4.28 6.00
C LEU A 132 -1.02 -3.38 5.45
N CYS A 133 -0.49 -3.70 4.26
CA CYS A 133 0.39 -2.82 3.50
C CYS A 133 -0.15 -2.62 2.07
N ALA A 134 -0.01 -3.60 1.18
CA ALA A 134 -0.43 -3.46 -0.22
C ALA A 134 -1.91 -3.06 -0.37
N GLY A 135 -2.77 -3.56 0.52
CA GLY A 135 -4.18 -3.20 0.55
C GLY A 135 -4.42 -1.73 0.85
N ILE A 136 -3.99 -1.24 2.01
CA ILE A 136 -4.22 0.15 2.39
C ILE A 136 -3.49 1.13 1.47
N THR A 137 -2.28 0.79 0.99
CA THR A 137 -1.52 1.62 0.04
C THR A 137 -2.27 1.85 -1.26
N THR A 138 -3.07 0.89 -1.72
CA THR A 138 -3.86 1.03 -2.95
C THR A 138 -5.28 1.53 -2.70
N TYR A 139 -5.90 1.14 -1.58
CA TYR A 139 -7.24 1.58 -1.18
C TYR A 139 -7.30 3.07 -0.82
N SER A 140 -6.33 3.56 -0.04
CA SER A 140 -6.27 4.95 0.43
C SER A 140 -6.35 5.97 -0.72
N PRO A 141 -5.48 5.93 -1.74
CA PRO A 141 -5.55 6.88 -2.85
C PRO A 141 -6.79 6.70 -3.73
N LEU A 142 -7.30 5.47 -3.90
CA LEU A 142 -8.56 5.26 -4.63
C LEU A 142 -9.70 6.05 -3.98
N ARG A 143 -9.79 6.03 -2.64
CA ARG A 143 -10.76 6.80 -1.88
C ARG A 143 -10.45 8.29 -1.87
N TYR A 144 -9.24 8.67 -1.47
CA TYR A 144 -8.85 10.06 -1.24
C TYR A 144 -8.96 10.91 -2.52
N TYR A 145 -8.55 10.35 -3.66
CA TYR A 145 -8.66 11.03 -4.95
C TYR A 145 -10.01 10.81 -5.63
N GLY A 146 -10.98 10.18 -4.98
CA GLY A 146 -12.32 9.95 -5.52
C GLY A 146 -12.31 9.16 -6.82
N LEU A 147 -11.44 8.16 -6.92
CA LEU A 147 -11.30 7.19 -8.02
C LEU A 147 -12.09 5.91 -7.74
N ASP A 148 -13.06 5.97 -6.83
CA ASP A 148 -13.80 4.86 -6.25
C ASP A 148 -15.28 4.82 -6.67
N LYS A 149 -15.67 5.63 -7.67
CA LYS A 149 -17.06 5.76 -8.10
C LYS A 149 -17.39 4.87 -9.30
N PRO A 150 -18.55 4.20 -9.32
CA PRO A 150 -19.04 3.51 -10.51
C PRO A 150 -19.05 4.43 -11.74
N GLY A 151 -18.67 3.88 -12.89
CA GLY A 151 -18.56 4.62 -14.15
C GLY A 151 -17.22 5.31 -14.39
N MET A 152 -16.35 5.40 -13.38
CA MET A 152 -14.96 5.83 -13.59
C MET A 152 -14.14 4.76 -14.31
N HIS A 153 -13.07 5.20 -14.97
CA HIS A 153 -12.09 4.37 -15.65
C HIS A 153 -10.70 4.58 -15.04
N VAL A 154 -10.19 3.56 -14.35
CA VAL A 154 -8.88 3.59 -13.70
C VAL A 154 -7.88 2.67 -14.40
N GLY A 155 -6.70 3.19 -14.67
CA GLY A 155 -5.53 2.41 -15.07
C GLY A 155 -4.77 1.87 -13.86
N VAL A 156 -4.22 0.66 -13.97
CA VAL A 156 -3.28 0.11 -12.98
C VAL A 156 -2.00 -0.28 -13.69
N VAL A 157 -0.88 0.36 -13.34
CA VAL A 157 0.42 0.10 -13.96
C VAL A 157 1.19 -0.90 -13.11
N GLY A 158 1.61 -2.00 -13.73
CA GLY A 158 2.26 -3.12 -13.04
C GLY A 158 1.24 -4.10 -12.44
N LEU A 159 1.58 -5.39 -12.46
CA LEU A 159 0.73 -6.47 -11.95
C LEU A 159 1.50 -7.37 -10.97
N GLY A 160 2.02 -6.72 -9.92
CA GLY A 160 2.69 -7.35 -8.78
C GLY A 160 1.82 -7.35 -7.51
N GLY A 161 2.44 -7.22 -6.34
CA GLY A 161 1.77 -7.17 -5.04
C GLY A 161 0.71 -6.06 -4.97
N LEU A 162 1.10 -4.79 -5.08
CA LEU A 162 0.17 -3.67 -5.08
C LEU A 162 -0.79 -3.73 -6.28
N GLY A 163 -0.28 -3.94 -7.49
CA GLY A 163 -1.08 -3.91 -8.71
C GLY A 163 -2.28 -4.86 -8.69
N HIS A 164 -2.10 -6.11 -8.26
CA HIS A 164 -3.23 -7.05 -8.22
C HIS A 164 -4.28 -6.69 -7.14
N VAL A 165 -3.87 -6.07 -6.03
CA VAL A 165 -4.77 -5.59 -4.98
C VAL A 165 -5.51 -4.33 -5.42
N ALA A 166 -4.83 -3.41 -6.12
CA ALA A 166 -5.45 -2.22 -6.73
C ALA A 166 -6.57 -2.62 -7.71
N VAL A 167 -6.32 -3.62 -8.57
CA VAL A 167 -7.36 -4.16 -9.47
C VAL A 167 -8.55 -4.69 -8.66
N LYS A 168 -8.31 -5.48 -7.61
CA LYS A 168 -9.39 -6.04 -6.77
C LYS A 168 -10.24 -4.96 -6.10
N PHE A 169 -9.63 -3.94 -5.49
CA PHE A 169 -10.37 -2.86 -4.86
C PHE A 169 -11.14 -2.02 -5.88
N ALA A 170 -10.52 -1.63 -6.99
CA ALA A 170 -11.20 -0.86 -8.02
C ALA A 170 -12.39 -1.63 -8.62
N LYS A 171 -12.26 -2.94 -8.88
CA LYS A 171 -13.38 -3.78 -9.31
C LYS A 171 -14.48 -3.88 -8.25
N ALA A 172 -14.13 -4.04 -6.98
CA ALA A 172 -15.09 -4.05 -5.87
C ALA A 172 -15.84 -2.72 -5.71
N MET A 173 -15.21 -1.60 -6.09
CA MET A 173 -15.81 -0.25 -6.12
C MET A 173 -16.67 0.01 -7.37
N GLY A 174 -16.80 -0.96 -8.30
CA GLY A 174 -17.58 -0.82 -9.52
C GLY A 174 -16.90 0.03 -10.62
N VAL A 175 -15.60 0.23 -10.51
CA VAL A 175 -14.79 1.00 -11.46
C VAL A 175 -14.39 0.11 -12.65
N ARG A 176 -14.31 0.70 -13.84
CA ARG A 176 -13.71 0.05 -15.02
C ARG A 176 -12.20 0.07 -14.88
N VAL A 177 -11.55 -1.09 -15.00
CA VAL A 177 -10.11 -1.24 -14.77
C VAL A 177 -9.39 -1.64 -16.05
N THR A 178 -8.38 -0.84 -16.43
CA THR A 178 -7.37 -1.23 -17.44
C THR A 178 -6.05 -1.55 -16.76
N VAL A 179 -5.55 -2.77 -16.93
CA VAL A 179 -4.17 -3.10 -16.51
C VAL A 179 -3.19 -2.67 -17.61
N ILE A 180 -2.12 -1.99 -17.22
CA ILE A 180 -1.06 -1.50 -18.10
C ILE A 180 0.23 -2.23 -17.71
N SER A 181 0.84 -2.93 -18.66
CA SER A 181 2.05 -3.73 -18.40
C SER A 181 3.01 -3.70 -19.57
N THR A 182 4.30 -3.88 -19.30
CA THR A 182 5.29 -4.16 -20.35
C THR A 182 5.24 -5.59 -20.85
N SER A 183 4.60 -6.51 -20.10
CA SER A 183 4.64 -7.96 -20.32
C SER A 183 3.31 -8.48 -20.84
N PRO A 184 3.19 -8.86 -22.12
CA PRO A 184 1.96 -9.42 -22.68
C PRO A 184 1.46 -10.68 -21.94
N SER A 185 2.37 -11.45 -21.35
CA SER A 185 2.05 -12.65 -20.55
C SER A 185 1.13 -12.38 -19.36
N LYS A 186 1.09 -11.14 -18.84
CA LYS A 186 0.21 -10.75 -17.74
C LYS A 186 -1.25 -10.56 -18.14
N LYS A 187 -1.56 -10.58 -19.45
CA LYS A 187 -2.93 -10.36 -19.96
C LYS A 187 -3.92 -11.41 -19.46
N GLU A 188 -3.53 -12.68 -19.48
CA GLU A 188 -4.42 -13.76 -19.05
C GLU A 188 -4.78 -13.62 -17.57
N GLU A 189 -3.78 -13.37 -16.72
CA GLU A 189 -3.97 -13.13 -15.29
C GLU A 189 -4.88 -11.92 -15.04
N ALA A 190 -4.60 -10.78 -15.69
CA ALA A 190 -5.37 -9.56 -15.57
C ALA A 190 -6.85 -9.75 -15.92
N ILE A 191 -7.13 -10.34 -17.09
CA ILE A 191 -8.50 -10.47 -17.61
C ILE A 191 -9.24 -11.65 -16.97
N LYS A 192 -8.65 -12.85 -16.96
CA LYS A 192 -9.38 -14.06 -16.54
C LYS A 192 -9.43 -14.22 -15.03
N ARG A 193 -8.33 -13.96 -14.33
CA ARG A 193 -8.23 -14.17 -12.87
C ARG A 193 -8.65 -12.94 -12.08
N LEU A 194 -8.14 -11.77 -12.44
CA LEU A 194 -8.40 -10.52 -11.71
C LEU A 194 -9.61 -9.74 -12.23
N LYS A 195 -10.19 -10.16 -13.37
CA LYS A 195 -11.39 -9.57 -13.97
C LYS A 195 -11.24 -8.08 -14.32
N ALA A 196 -10.02 -7.66 -14.68
CA ALA A 196 -9.83 -6.37 -15.33
C ALA A 196 -10.62 -6.32 -16.64
N ASP A 197 -11.13 -5.13 -16.99
CA ASP A 197 -11.98 -4.94 -18.16
C ASP A 197 -11.17 -4.78 -19.45
N SER A 198 -9.92 -4.36 -19.34
CA SER A 198 -9.02 -4.15 -20.47
C SER A 198 -7.56 -4.33 -20.07
N PHE A 199 -6.70 -4.55 -21.06
CA PHE A 199 -5.26 -4.72 -20.87
C PHE A 199 -4.50 -4.00 -21.98
N LEU A 200 -3.50 -3.20 -21.61
CA LEU A 200 -2.63 -2.48 -22.53
C LEU A 200 -1.19 -2.94 -22.34
N VAL A 201 -0.52 -3.23 -23.47
CA VAL A 201 0.92 -3.42 -23.48
C VAL A 201 1.57 -2.06 -23.69
N SER A 202 2.30 -1.53 -22.70
CA SER A 202 2.85 -0.17 -22.73
C SER A 202 3.93 0.06 -23.80
N ARG A 203 4.45 -1.03 -24.38
CA ARG A 203 5.40 -1.00 -25.51
C ARG A 203 4.71 -0.96 -26.87
N GLU A 204 3.42 -1.26 -26.95
CA GLU A 204 2.63 -1.25 -28.19
C GLU A 204 2.04 0.14 -28.40
N GLN A 205 2.66 0.92 -29.29
CA GLN A 205 2.33 2.34 -29.49
C GLN A 205 0.87 2.54 -29.94
N ASP A 206 0.38 1.71 -30.85
CA ASP A 206 -0.99 1.81 -31.37
C ASP A 206 -2.03 1.58 -30.27
N GLN A 207 -1.79 0.63 -29.36
CA GLN A 207 -2.68 0.38 -28.22
C GLN A 207 -2.70 1.58 -27.27
N MET A 208 -1.53 2.15 -26.99
CA MET A 208 -1.41 3.32 -26.13
C MET A 208 -2.09 4.54 -26.75
N LEU A 209 -1.89 4.78 -28.05
CA LEU A 209 -2.53 5.88 -28.81
C LEU A 209 -4.06 5.77 -28.79
N ALA A 210 -4.60 4.57 -29.02
CA ALA A 210 -6.04 4.34 -28.99
C ALA A 210 -6.68 4.58 -27.60
N ALA A 211 -5.88 4.60 -26.54
CA ALA A 211 -6.34 4.80 -25.16
C ALA A 211 -6.04 6.21 -24.61
N TRP A 212 -5.56 7.15 -25.43
CA TRP A 212 -5.29 8.52 -24.98
C TRP A 212 -6.55 9.22 -24.47
N GLY A 213 -6.42 9.94 -23.36
CA GLY A 213 -7.53 10.71 -22.80
C GLY A 213 -8.71 9.87 -22.32
N THR A 214 -8.51 8.61 -21.94
CA THR A 214 -9.62 7.70 -21.58
C THR A 214 -9.76 7.44 -20.09
N MET A 215 -8.71 7.66 -19.29
CA MET A 215 -8.69 7.26 -17.88
C MET A 215 -8.91 8.45 -16.94
N ASP A 216 -9.79 8.30 -15.96
CA ASP A 216 -10.02 9.30 -14.90
C ASP A 216 -8.86 9.32 -13.89
N GLY A 217 -8.19 8.18 -13.71
CA GLY A 217 -6.98 8.10 -12.90
C GLY A 217 -6.16 6.86 -13.18
N ILE A 218 -4.92 6.85 -12.71
CA ILE A 218 -3.98 5.75 -12.84
C ILE A 218 -3.32 5.51 -11.49
N ILE A 219 -3.33 4.26 -11.03
CA ILE A 219 -2.56 3.79 -9.89
C ILE A 219 -1.28 3.13 -10.42
N ASP A 220 -0.14 3.78 -10.22
CA ASP A 220 1.16 3.30 -10.70
C ASP A 220 1.90 2.59 -9.58
N THR A 221 2.13 1.29 -9.75
CA THR A 221 2.68 0.40 -8.72
C THR A 221 4.09 -0.09 -9.04
N VAL A 222 4.74 0.50 -10.06
CA VAL A 222 6.04 0.02 -10.55
C VAL A 222 7.18 0.55 -9.67
N SER A 223 7.83 -0.33 -8.91
CA SER A 223 9.02 0.00 -8.09
C SER A 223 10.33 0.10 -8.88
N ALA A 224 10.26 0.43 -10.17
CA ALA A 224 11.40 0.56 -11.06
C ALA A 224 11.27 1.82 -11.92
N VAL A 225 12.40 2.36 -12.35
CA VAL A 225 12.43 3.53 -13.23
C VAL A 225 11.75 3.19 -14.54
N HIS A 226 10.76 3.99 -14.91
CA HIS A 226 10.03 3.85 -16.15
C HIS A 226 9.48 5.21 -16.61
N PRO A 227 9.18 5.38 -17.91
CA PRO A 227 8.69 6.65 -18.44
C PRO A 227 7.24 6.90 -18.02
N ILE A 228 6.99 8.03 -17.38
CA ILE A 228 5.64 8.44 -16.94
C ILE A 228 4.86 9.22 -18.00
N LEU A 229 5.55 9.80 -19.00
CA LEU A 229 4.92 10.56 -20.09
C LEU A 229 3.80 9.78 -20.82
N PRO A 230 4.01 8.51 -21.23
CA PRO A 230 2.94 7.74 -21.88
C PRO A 230 1.73 7.56 -20.96
N LEU A 231 1.92 7.44 -19.64
CA LEU A 231 0.84 7.29 -18.67
C LEU A 231 0.03 8.59 -18.53
N ILE A 232 0.71 9.74 -18.47
CA ILE A 232 0.04 11.05 -18.41
C ILE A 232 -0.88 11.25 -19.62
N ARG A 233 -0.47 10.77 -20.81
CA ARG A 233 -1.29 10.88 -22.04
C ARG A 233 -2.55 10.00 -22.04
N LEU A 234 -2.59 8.93 -21.23
CA LEU A 234 -3.79 8.11 -21.06
C LEU A 234 -4.87 8.80 -20.21
N LEU A 235 -4.49 9.81 -19.43
CA LEU A 235 -5.41 10.53 -18.55
C LEU A 235 -6.33 11.47 -19.33
N LYS A 236 -7.61 11.50 -18.93
CA LYS A 236 -8.55 12.57 -19.27
C LYS A 236 -8.06 13.91 -18.73
N THR A 237 -8.71 14.99 -19.16
CA THR A 237 -8.56 16.29 -18.51
C THR A 237 -8.92 16.21 -17.02
N ASN A 238 -8.10 16.79 -16.14
CA ASN A 238 -8.18 16.65 -14.67
C ASN A 238 -7.89 15.24 -14.13
N GLY A 239 -7.36 14.34 -14.98
CA GLY A 239 -7.01 13.00 -14.57
C GLY A 239 -5.82 12.97 -13.60
N LYS A 240 -5.73 11.90 -12.82
CA LYS A 240 -4.78 11.77 -11.71
C LYS A 240 -3.87 10.58 -11.89
N LEU A 241 -2.56 10.81 -11.99
CA LEU A 241 -1.55 9.78 -11.83
C LEU A 241 -1.16 9.72 -10.35
N VAL A 242 -1.37 8.57 -9.71
CA VAL A 242 -0.96 8.32 -8.32
C VAL A 242 0.19 7.32 -8.33
N VAL A 243 1.37 7.78 -7.92
CA VAL A 243 2.61 7.01 -7.91
C VAL A 243 2.79 6.37 -6.54
N LEU A 244 2.68 5.04 -6.49
CA LEU A 244 2.86 4.24 -5.27
C LEU A 244 4.14 3.40 -5.30
N GLY A 245 4.72 3.22 -6.50
CA GLY A 245 6.03 2.60 -6.66
C GLY A 245 7.15 3.47 -6.09
N ALA A 246 8.15 2.83 -5.47
CA ALA A 246 9.31 3.49 -4.87
C ALA A 246 10.60 3.09 -5.60
N PRO A 247 10.88 3.63 -6.81
CA PRO A 247 12.12 3.34 -7.52
C PRO A 247 13.33 3.97 -6.83
N GLU A 248 14.52 3.38 -7.02
CA GLU A 248 15.78 3.90 -6.49
C GLU A 248 16.20 5.26 -7.08
N LYS A 249 15.69 5.61 -8.27
CA LYS A 249 16.00 6.86 -8.96
C LYS A 249 14.72 7.65 -9.25
N PRO A 250 14.79 9.00 -9.25
CA PRO A 250 13.63 9.84 -9.55
C PRO A 250 13.14 9.66 -10.98
N HIS A 251 11.84 9.90 -11.19
CA HIS A 251 11.24 9.97 -12.52
C HIS A 251 11.54 11.32 -13.21
N GLU A 252 11.65 11.28 -14.53
CA GLU A 252 11.63 12.50 -15.35
C GLU A 252 10.18 12.97 -15.56
N LEU A 253 9.92 14.25 -15.31
CA LEU A 253 8.59 14.84 -15.41
C LEU A 253 8.49 15.90 -16.52
N PRO A 254 7.85 15.59 -17.66
CA PRO A 254 7.51 16.61 -18.65
C PRO A 254 6.30 17.42 -18.19
N VAL A 255 6.50 18.73 -18.04
CA VAL A 255 5.49 19.66 -17.48
C VAL A 255 4.37 20.00 -18.47
N PHE A 256 4.67 20.10 -19.77
CA PHE A 256 3.70 20.59 -20.76
C PHE A 256 2.41 19.73 -20.86
N PRO A 257 2.48 18.38 -20.85
CA PRO A 257 1.28 17.54 -20.77
C PRO A 257 0.40 17.80 -19.53
N LEU A 258 0.99 18.17 -18.39
CA LEU A 258 0.23 18.54 -17.20
C LEU A 258 -0.56 19.82 -17.42
N LEU A 259 0.07 20.83 -18.03
CA LEU A 259 -0.56 22.12 -18.33
C LEU A 259 -1.72 21.96 -19.32
N MET A 260 -1.49 21.22 -20.41
CA MET A 260 -2.50 21.00 -21.44
C MET A 260 -3.69 20.16 -20.94
N GLY A 261 -3.41 19.12 -20.16
CA GLY A 261 -4.43 18.21 -19.65
C GLY A 261 -5.03 18.60 -18.30
N LYS A 262 -4.54 19.67 -17.65
CA LYS A 262 -4.79 19.92 -16.22
C LYS A 262 -4.57 18.65 -15.37
N ALA A 263 -3.58 17.85 -15.72
CA ALA A 263 -3.35 16.56 -15.08
C ALA A 263 -2.64 16.73 -13.74
N HIS A 264 -2.90 15.81 -12.82
CA HIS A 264 -2.32 15.82 -11.48
C HIS A 264 -1.38 14.61 -11.31
N ILE A 265 -0.24 14.84 -10.67
CA ILE A 265 0.63 13.75 -10.19
C ILE A 265 0.65 13.82 -8.67
N ASN A 266 0.36 12.69 -8.04
CA ASN A 266 0.25 12.55 -6.60
C ASN A 266 1.01 11.30 -6.14
N GLY A 267 1.26 11.19 -4.82
CA GLY A 267 1.83 10.02 -4.16
C GLY A 267 1.16 9.78 -2.81
#